data_AF-V9LDZ7-F1
#
_entry.id   AF-V9LDZ7-F1
#
_cell.length_a   1.000
_cell.length_b   1.000
_cell.length_c   1.000
_cell.angle_alpha   90.00
_cell.angle_beta   90.00
_cell.angle_gamma   90.00
#
_symmetry.space_group_name_H-M   'P 1'
#
loop_
_entity.id
_entity.type
_entity.pdbx_description
1 polymer ?
#
loop_
_entity_poly.entity_id
_entity_poly.type
_entity_poly.pdbx_seq_one_letter_code
_entity_poly.pdbx_strand_id
1 'polypeptide(L)'
;RSSDLELNVYGDDVEVDYRGYEVTVENFLRVLTGRLPPSTPRSKRLLSDDRSNILIYMTGHGGNGFLKFQDSEEITNVELADAFEQMWQKRRYHELLFIIDTCQGASMYEKFYSPNIMALASSQIGEDSLSHQPDLAIGVHLMDRYTYYLLKFLEDIHPASQNNMDDLFKVCPTSLCVSTPGHRTDLFQRDSWRVLITDFFGSVRKVGITTDIIKLNPNDTITELSPEPEHL
;
A
#
# COMPACT_ATOMS: atom_id res chain seq x y z
N ARG A 1 31.27 -5.37 17.65
CA ARG A 1 30.17 -5.14 18.60
C ARG A 1 29.11 -4.39 17.79
N SER A 2 28.18 -5.13 17.17
CA SER A 2 27.20 -4.61 16.22
C SER A 2 25.87 -4.53 16.95
N SER A 3 25.32 -3.33 17.09
CA SER A 3 24.11 -3.00 17.83
C SER A 3 22.85 -2.99 16.96
N ASP A 4 22.90 -3.51 15.74
CA ASP A 4 21.77 -3.45 14.79
C ASP A 4 20.92 -4.74 14.77
N LEU A 5 21.10 -5.64 15.76
CA LEU A 5 20.46 -6.96 15.83
C LEU A 5 19.51 -7.13 17.03
N GLU A 6 18.86 -6.05 17.49
CA GLU A 6 18.04 -6.10 18.72
C GLU A 6 16.63 -5.49 18.57
N LEU A 7 16.19 -5.14 17.37
CA LEU A 7 14.79 -4.74 17.16
C LEU A 7 13.95 -5.95 16.77
N ASN A 8 13.15 -6.46 17.71
CA ASN A 8 12.14 -7.46 17.40
C ASN A 8 10.96 -6.79 16.66
N VAL A 9 10.92 -6.95 15.34
CA VAL A 9 9.82 -6.47 14.48
C VAL A 9 8.56 -7.32 14.57
N TYR A 10 8.61 -8.47 15.25
CA TYR A 10 7.47 -9.36 15.56
C TYR A 10 6.95 -9.15 16.99
N GLY A 11 7.11 -7.96 17.56
CA GLY A 11 6.56 -7.64 18.89
C GLY A 11 5.04 -7.80 18.96
N ASP A 12 4.49 -7.59 20.15
CA ASP A 12 3.05 -7.80 20.45
C ASP A 12 2.10 -6.91 19.61
N ASP A 13 2.63 -5.89 18.93
CA ASP A 13 1.86 -4.91 18.16
C ASP A 13 1.63 -5.30 16.69
N VAL A 14 2.16 -6.43 16.22
CA VAL A 14 1.94 -6.90 14.84
C VAL A 14 0.58 -7.58 14.71
N GLU A 15 -0.34 -6.95 13.99
CA GLU A 15 -1.63 -7.54 13.62
C GLU A 15 -1.46 -8.44 12.39
N VAL A 16 -1.80 -9.73 12.55
CA VAL A 16 -1.76 -10.71 11.46
C VAL A 16 -3.19 -11.10 11.06
N ASP A 17 -3.72 -10.42 10.05
CA ASP A 17 -5.08 -10.65 9.55
C ASP A 17 -5.21 -11.92 8.69
N TYR A 18 -4.22 -12.21 7.85
CA TYR A 18 -4.22 -13.36 6.95
C TYR A 18 -2.90 -14.12 7.13
N ARG A 19 -2.97 -15.43 7.37
CA ARG A 19 -1.80 -16.28 7.62
C ARG A 19 -1.91 -17.65 6.95
N GLY A 20 -0.76 -18.23 6.60
CA GLY A 20 -0.68 -19.55 5.98
C GLY A 20 -1.59 -19.66 4.77
N TYR A 21 -2.49 -20.65 4.78
CA TYR A 21 -3.43 -20.92 3.68
C TYR A 21 -4.45 -19.80 3.39
N GLU A 22 -4.58 -18.80 4.25
CA GLU A 22 -5.43 -17.63 3.97
C GLU A 22 -4.75 -16.60 3.06
N VAL A 23 -3.42 -16.69 2.88
CA VAL A 23 -2.64 -15.79 2.02
C VAL A 23 -2.72 -16.27 0.57
N THR A 24 -3.80 -15.90 -0.11
CA THR A 24 -4.05 -16.24 -1.52
C THR A 24 -4.29 -14.99 -2.35
N VAL A 25 -4.05 -15.09 -3.66
CA VAL A 25 -4.32 -13.99 -4.60
C VAL A 25 -5.80 -13.58 -4.53
N GLU A 26 -6.70 -14.57 -4.49
CA GLU A 26 -8.14 -14.33 -4.39
C GLU A 26 -8.51 -13.51 -3.15
N ASN A 27 -8.00 -13.87 -1.98
CA ASN A 27 -8.31 -13.15 -0.75
C ASN A 27 -7.78 -11.71 -0.81
N PHE A 28 -6.56 -11.52 -1.30
CA PHE A 28 -5.99 -10.19 -1.47
C PHE A 28 -6.84 -9.30 -2.40
N LEU A 29 -7.22 -9.81 -3.58
CA LEU A 29 -8.07 -9.09 -4.53
C LEU A 29 -9.48 -8.80 -3.96
N ARG A 30 -10.05 -9.72 -3.17
CA ARG A 30 -11.34 -9.50 -2.49
C ARG A 30 -11.27 -8.41 -1.44
N VAL A 31 -10.16 -8.32 -0.69
CA VAL A 31 -9.92 -7.24 0.28
C VAL A 31 -9.90 -5.89 -0.43
N LEU A 32 -9.09 -5.77 -1.48
CA LEU A 32 -8.99 -4.54 -2.29
C LEU A 32 -10.34 -4.10 -2.85
N THR A 33 -11.05 -5.03 -3.50
CA THR A 33 -12.32 -4.74 -4.19
C THR A 33 -13.55 -4.68 -3.28
N GLY A 34 -13.38 -4.95 -1.98
CA GLY A 34 -14.44 -5.00 -0.97
C GLY A 34 -15.44 -6.16 -1.16
N ARG A 35 -15.08 -7.21 -1.92
CA ARG A 35 -15.94 -8.37 -2.21
C ARG A 35 -15.78 -9.46 -1.14
N LEU A 36 -16.10 -9.11 0.09
CA LEU A 36 -15.99 -9.99 1.25
C LEU A 36 -17.38 -10.33 1.81
N PRO A 37 -17.66 -11.58 2.21
CA PRO A 37 -18.93 -11.96 2.84
C PRO A 37 -19.28 -11.04 4.02
N PRO A 38 -20.57 -10.74 4.31
CA PRO A 38 -20.96 -9.89 5.44
C PRO A 38 -20.44 -10.36 6.81
N SER A 39 -20.23 -11.67 6.97
CA SER A 39 -19.66 -12.29 8.17
C SER A 39 -18.15 -12.07 8.36
N THR A 40 -17.43 -11.55 7.35
CA THR A 40 -15.99 -11.32 7.45
C THR A 40 -15.69 -10.31 8.57
N PRO A 41 -14.75 -10.61 9.49
CA PRO A 41 -14.39 -9.71 10.58
C PRO A 41 -13.92 -8.33 10.09
N ARG A 42 -14.00 -7.33 10.96
CA ARG A 42 -13.58 -5.95 10.63
C ARG A 42 -12.09 -5.84 10.32
N SER A 43 -11.23 -6.54 11.05
CA SER A 43 -9.77 -6.49 10.87
C SER A 43 -9.36 -6.98 9.48
N LYS A 44 -10.04 -8.03 8.98
CA LYS A 44 -9.87 -8.60 7.64
C LYS A 44 -10.52 -7.80 6.51
N ARG A 45 -10.77 -6.49 6.67
CA ARG A 45 -11.43 -5.65 5.66
C ARG A 45 -10.69 -4.34 5.46
N LEU A 46 -10.58 -3.93 4.20
CA LEU A 46 -10.19 -2.58 3.83
C LEU A 46 -11.41 -1.65 3.89
N LEU A 47 -11.61 -0.94 4.99
CA LEU A 47 -12.71 0.00 5.18
C LEU A 47 -12.34 1.41 4.67
N SER A 48 -12.30 1.57 3.35
CA SER A 48 -11.91 2.80 2.67
C SER A 48 -13.04 3.37 1.79
N ASP A 49 -12.92 4.66 1.48
CA ASP A 49 -13.84 5.47 0.67
C ASP A 49 -13.08 6.46 -0.24
N ASP A 50 -13.79 7.38 -0.88
CA ASP A 50 -13.23 8.41 -1.79
C ASP A 50 -12.39 9.49 -1.09
N ARG A 51 -12.23 9.41 0.23
CA ARG A 51 -11.39 10.30 1.04
C ARG A 51 -10.19 9.58 1.66
N SER A 52 -10.08 8.28 1.42
CA SER A 52 -9.07 7.42 2.03
C SER A 52 -7.80 7.40 1.18
N ASN A 53 -6.66 7.70 1.79
CA ASN A 53 -5.36 7.41 1.20
C ASN A 53 -4.96 5.97 1.54
N ILE A 54 -4.52 5.23 0.53
CA ILE A 54 -4.18 3.80 0.69
C ILE A 54 -2.71 3.59 0.37
N LEU A 55 -2.00 2.91 1.28
CA LEU A 55 -0.68 2.35 1.04
C LEU A 55 -0.82 0.85 0.81
N ILE A 56 -0.28 0.36 -0.30
CA ILE A 56 -0.11 -1.06 -0.58
C ILE A 56 1.38 -1.32 -0.69
N TYR A 57 1.92 -2.09 0.24
CA TYR A 57 3.30 -2.55 0.24
C TYR A 57 3.32 -4.06 -0.03
N MET A 58 4.05 -4.48 -1.06
CA MET A 58 4.20 -5.89 -1.43
C MET A 58 5.70 -6.22 -1.52
N THR A 59 6.11 -7.35 -0.95
CA THR A 59 7.49 -7.80 -0.96
C THR A 59 7.53 -9.30 -1.19
N GLY A 60 8.48 -9.77 -1.99
CA GLY A 60 8.65 -11.20 -2.26
C GLY A 60 9.37 -11.48 -3.57
N HIS A 61 9.27 -12.73 -4.03
CA HIS A 61 9.84 -13.15 -5.30
C HIS A 61 8.87 -12.90 -6.45
N GLY A 62 9.39 -12.44 -7.58
CA GLY A 62 8.61 -12.14 -8.76
C GLY A 62 9.48 -12.12 -10.01
N GLY A 63 8.89 -11.61 -11.08
CA GLY A 63 9.54 -11.47 -12.37
C GLY A 63 8.78 -10.50 -13.25
N ASN A 64 8.93 -10.63 -14.57
CA ASN A 64 8.30 -9.71 -15.51
C ASN A 64 6.77 -9.85 -15.48
N GLY A 65 6.11 -8.91 -14.80
CA GLY A 65 4.67 -8.76 -14.74
C GLY A 65 3.97 -9.65 -13.71
N PHE A 66 4.70 -10.30 -12.79
CA PHE A 66 4.10 -11.10 -11.73
C PHE A 66 4.89 -11.07 -10.40
N LEU A 67 4.17 -11.33 -9.30
CA LEU A 67 4.71 -11.60 -7.97
C LEU A 67 4.14 -12.94 -7.47
N LYS A 68 4.98 -13.79 -6.87
CA LYS A 68 4.56 -15.07 -6.31
C LYS A 68 3.81 -14.89 -5.00
N PHE A 69 2.73 -15.64 -4.86
CA PHE A 69 1.98 -15.81 -3.62
C PHE A 69 2.15 -17.25 -3.16
N GLN A 70 2.88 -17.43 -2.05
CA GLN A 70 3.32 -18.76 -1.61
C GLN A 70 4.06 -19.50 -2.75
N ASP A 71 4.00 -20.83 -2.77
CA ASP A 71 4.66 -21.67 -3.78
C ASP A 71 3.76 -22.03 -4.98
N SER A 72 2.49 -21.63 -4.97
CA SER A 72 1.48 -22.17 -5.91
C SER A 72 0.76 -21.14 -6.76
N GLU A 73 0.72 -19.87 -6.36
CA GLU A 73 -0.04 -18.82 -7.06
C GLU A 73 0.88 -17.66 -7.45
N GLU A 74 0.45 -16.91 -8.46
CA GLU A 74 1.11 -15.69 -8.91
C GLU A 74 0.04 -14.63 -9.12
N ILE A 75 0.28 -13.42 -8.62
CA ILE A 75 -0.52 -12.25 -8.96
C ILE A 75 0.16 -11.49 -10.08
N THR A 76 -0.60 -11.15 -11.11
CA THR A 76 -0.10 -10.44 -12.29
C THR A 76 -0.32 -8.94 -12.21
N ASN A 77 0.47 -8.19 -12.99
CA ASN A 77 0.30 -6.75 -13.14
C ASN A 77 -1.05 -6.35 -13.75
N VAL A 78 -1.65 -7.22 -14.57
CA VAL A 78 -3.00 -7.04 -15.13
C VAL A 78 -4.06 -7.20 -14.04
N GLU A 79 -3.99 -8.24 -13.21
CA GLU A 79 -4.95 -8.45 -12.12
C GLU A 79 -4.91 -7.30 -11.10
N LEU A 80 -3.72 -6.77 -10.78
CA LEU A 80 -3.58 -5.58 -9.94
C LEU A 80 -4.19 -4.35 -10.60
N ALA A 81 -3.92 -4.11 -11.88
CA ALA A 81 -4.48 -2.99 -12.61
C ALA A 81 -6.02 -3.02 -12.61
N ASP A 82 -6.60 -4.18 -12.88
CA ASP A 82 -8.06 -4.37 -12.89
C ASP A 82 -8.67 -4.27 -11.49
N ALA A 83 -7.92 -4.66 -10.44
CA ALA A 83 -8.36 -4.48 -9.06
C ALA A 83 -8.40 -3.00 -8.68
N PHE A 84 -7.36 -2.24 -9.02
CA PHE A 84 -7.30 -0.80 -8.77
C PHE A 84 -8.35 -0.03 -9.56
N GLU A 85 -8.69 -0.48 -10.77
CA GLU A 85 -9.80 0.07 -11.53
C GLU A 85 -11.14 -0.19 -10.84
N GLN A 86 -11.37 -1.40 -10.35
CA GLN A 86 -12.58 -1.71 -9.61
C GLN A 86 -12.67 -0.90 -8.31
N MET A 87 -11.55 -0.64 -7.64
CA MET A 87 -11.50 0.25 -6.49
C MET A 87 -11.86 1.69 -6.86
N TRP A 88 -11.34 2.20 -7.98
CA TRP A 88 -11.62 3.54 -8.48
C TRP A 88 -13.10 3.73 -8.83
N GLN A 89 -13.67 2.81 -9.62
CA GLN A 89 -15.09 2.84 -10.02
C GLN A 89 -16.02 2.78 -8.81
N LYS A 90 -15.62 2.04 -7.77
CA LYS A 90 -16.37 1.94 -6.51
C LYS A 90 -16.02 3.03 -5.48
N ARG A 91 -15.23 4.04 -5.86
CA ARG A 91 -14.86 5.16 -4.98
C ARG A 91 -14.25 4.69 -3.65
N ARG A 92 -13.30 3.75 -3.73
CA ARG A 92 -12.67 3.15 -2.54
C ARG A 92 -11.34 3.80 -2.15
N TYR A 93 -10.84 4.78 -2.90
CA TYR A 93 -9.67 5.56 -2.52
C TYR A 93 -9.74 6.98 -3.07
N HIS A 94 -9.06 7.88 -2.37
CA HIS A 94 -8.70 9.22 -2.85
C HIS A 94 -7.39 9.17 -3.64
N GLU A 95 -6.34 8.64 -2.99
CA GLU A 95 -4.99 8.48 -3.54
C GLU A 95 -4.43 7.11 -3.10
N LEU A 96 -3.65 6.47 -3.97
CA LEU A 96 -3.03 5.17 -3.72
C LEU A 96 -1.53 5.24 -3.94
N LEU A 97 -0.77 4.83 -2.94
CA LEU A 97 0.67 4.61 -3.00
C LEU A 97 0.93 3.11 -3.07
N PHE A 98 1.51 2.65 -4.17
CA PHE A 98 1.89 1.26 -4.40
C PHE A 98 3.41 1.13 -4.31
N ILE A 99 3.92 0.32 -3.39
CA ILE A 99 5.35 0.06 -3.25
C ILE A 99 5.57 -1.45 -3.39
N ILE A 100 6.48 -1.85 -4.27
CA ILE A 100 6.80 -3.26 -4.50
C ILE A 100 8.30 -3.55 -4.43
N ASP A 101 8.69 -4.48 -3.56
CA ASP A 101 10.06 -4.98 -3.46
C ASP A 101 10.14 -6.41 -4.02
N THR A 102 10.65 -6.54 -5.25
CA THR A 102 10.79 -7.81 -5.99
C THR A 102 11.74 -7.63 -7.17
N CYS A 103 12.27 -8.72 -7.73
CA CYS A 103 12.92 -8.72 -9.04
C CYS A 103 11.96 -8.21 -10.12
N GLN A 104 12.47 -7.39 -11.03
CA GLN A 104 11.71 -6.75 -12.12
C GLN A 104 10.48 -5.98 -11.65
N GLY A 105 10.53 -5.38 -10.45
CA GLY A 105 9.38 -4.76 -9.81
C GLY A 105 8.70 -3.66 -10.65
N ALA A 106 9.46 -2.92 -11.46
CA ALA A 106 8.91 -1.91 -12.35
C ALA A 106 7.85 -2.44 -13.33
N SER A 107 7.96 -3.71 -13.73
CA SER A 107 6.97 -4.37 -14.60
C SER A 107 5.57 -4.46 -13.97
N MET A 108 5.49 -4.40 -12.62
CA MET A 108 4.24 -4.60 -11.88
C MET A 108 3.27 -3.44 -12.01
N TYR A 109 3.76 -2.22 -12.25
CA TYR A 109 2.92 -1.03 -12.39
C TYR A 109 2.76 -0.55 -13.83
N GLU A 110 3.39 -1.19 -14.83
CA GLU A 110 3.29 -0.78 -16.24
C GLU A 110 1.86 -0.79 -16.77
N LYS A 111 1.05 -1.72 -16.26
CA LYS A 111 -0.34 -1.90 -16.70
C LYS A 111 -1.34 -1.09 -15.89
N PHE A 112 -0.91 -0.30 -14.90
CA PHE A 112 -1.84 0.57 -14.17
C PHE A 112 -2.37 1.66 -15.09
N TYR A 113 -3.68 1.89 -15.02
CA TYR A 113 -4.40 2.87 -15.84
C TYR A 113 -5.42 3.71 -15.06
N SER A 114 -5.71 3.35 -13.81
CA SER A 114 -6.60 4.12 -12.94
C SER A 114 -5.88 5.36 -12.37
N PRO A 115 -6.59 6.47 -12.18
CA PRO A 115 -5.99 7.73 -11.73
C PRO A 115 -5.64 7.71 -10.23
N ASN A 116 -4.86 8.70 -9.81
CA ASN A 116 -4.44 8.93 -8.42
C ASN A 116 -3.60 7.79 -7.84
N ILE A 117 -2.80 7.13 -8.68
CA ILE A 117 -1.87 6.08 -8.26
C ILE A 117 -0.43 6.57 -8.44
N MET A 118 0.36 6.49 -7.37
CA MET A 118 1.82 6.64 -7.41
C MET A 118 2.43 5.28 -7.11
N ALA A 119 3.39 4.84 -7.93
CA ALA A 119 4.01 3.53 -7.77
C ALA A 119 5.54 3.64 -7.61
N LEU A 120 6.12 2.82 -6.74
CA LEU A 120 7.55 2.66 -6.54
C LEU A 120 7.92 1.17 -6.63
N ALA A 121 9.09 0.86 -7.19
CA ALA A 121 9.63 -0.49 -7.24
C ALA A 121 11.11 -0.51 -6.84
N SER A 122 11.57 -1.62 -6.28
CA SER A 122 12.98 -1.80 -5.89
C SER A 122 13.93 -2.09 -7.05
N SER A 123 13.43 -2.47 -8.23
CA SER A 123 14.24 -2.84 -9.40
C SER A 123 13.54 -2.53 -10.73
N GLN A 124 14.33 -2.28 -11.79
CA GLN A 124 13.83 -2.12 -13.17
C GLN A 124 13.58 -3.45 -13.88
N ILE A 125 12.92 -3.41 -15.03
CA ILE A 125 12.74 -4.58 -15.90
C ILE A 125 14.10 -5.09 -16.37
N GLY A 126 14.32 -6.40 -16.23
CA GLY A 126 15.60 -7.05 -16.50
C GLY A 126 16.63 -6.97 -15.36
N GLU A 127 16.29 -6.37 -14.21
CA GLU A 127 17.14 -6.36 -13.02
C GLU A 127 16.56 -7.26 -11.90
N ASP A 128 17.44 -7.79 -11.08
CA ASP A 128 17.09 -8.49 -9.85
C ASP A 128 16.95 -7.50 -8.68
N SER A 129 16.09 -7.82 -7.70
CA SER A 129 16.15 -7.21 -6.36
C SER A 129 17.04 -8.07 -5.47
N LEU A 130 17.82 -7.42 -4.61
CA LEU A 130 18.89 -8.07 -3.85
C LEU A 130 18.64 -8.00 -2.35
N SER A 131 18.92 -9.13 -1.71
CA SER A 131 18.83 -9.28 -0.27
C SER A 131 19.94 -8.53 0.49
N HIS A 132 19.65 -8.19 1.74
CA HIS A 132 20.49 -7.51 2.71
C HIS A 132 20.60 -8.32 4.01
N GLN A 133 21.59 -8.00 4.86
CA GLN A 133 21.80 -8.62 6.17
C GLN A 133 21.69 -10.16 6.19
N PRO A 134 22.72 -10.88 5.69
CA PRO A 134 22.78 -12.33 5.89
C PRO A 134 22.93 -12.64 7.39
N ASP A 135 21.96 -13.35 7.96
CA ASP A 135 22.09 -13.94 9.29
C ASP A 135 22.77 -15.30 9.15
N LEU A 136 24.03 -15.38 9.56
CA LEU A 136 24.83 -16.61 9.47
C LEU A 136 24.40 -17.68 10.49
N ALA A 137 23.65 -17.33 11.53
CA ALA A 137 23.13 -18.27 12.50
C ALA A 137 21.87 -18.99 12.01
N ILE A 138 21.04 -18.31 11.21
CA ILE A 138 19.80 -18.86 10.64
C ILE A 138 19.98 -19.30 9.17
N GLY A 139 21.01 -18.79 8.48
CA GLY A 139 21.33 -19.13 7.09
C GLY A 139 20.43 -18.47 6.05
N VAL A 140 19.73 -17.40 6.42
CA VAL A 140 18.81 -16.64 5.56
C VAL A 140 19.16 -15.16 5.57
N HIS A 141 18.72 -14.43 4.56
CA HIS A 141 18.76 -12.97 4.56
C HIS A 141 17.54 -12.43 5.30
N LEU A 142 17.75 -11.45 6.19
CA LEU A 142 16.68 -10.94 7.04
C LEU A 142 15.76 -9.95 6.33
N MET A 143 16.28 -9.20 5.36
CA MET A 143 15.54 -8.13 4.67
C MET A 143 16.10 -7.91 3.27
N ASP A 144 15.31 -7.33 2.36
CA ASP A 144 15.81 -6.84 1.08
C ASP A 144 16.47 -5.45 1.20
N ARG A 145 17.42 -5.14 0.32
CA ARG A 145 18.18 -3.87 0.40
C ARG A 145 17.28 -2.65 0.31
N TYR A 146 16.35 -2.67 -0.63
CA TYR A 146 15.41 -1.56 -0.82
C TYR A 146 14.53 -1.39 0.42
N THR A 147 13.94 -2.49 0.91
CA THR A 147 13.18 -2.51 2.17
C THR A 147 13.98 -1.94 3.35
N TYR A 148 15.26 -2.32 3.50
CA TYR A 148 16.12 -1.82 4.58
C TYR A 148 16.29 -0.30 4.53
N TYR A 149 16.64 0.26 3.37
CA TYR A 149 16.82 1.71 3.24
C TYR A 149 15.51 2.49 3.31
N LEU A 150 14.41 1.91 2.83
CA LEU A 150 13.07 2.45 3.00
C LEU A 150 12.69 2.53 4.48
N LEU A 151 12.86 1.43 5.23
CA LEU A 151 12.58 1.39 6.67
C LEU A 151 13.43 2.41 7.41
N LYS A 152 14.75 2.41 7.18
CA LYS A 152 15.68 3.36 7.81
C LYS A 152 15.29 4.81 7.57
N PHE A 153 14.84 5.13 6.35
CA PHE A 153 14.34 6.47 6.05
C PHE A 153 13.05 6.79 6.82
N LEU A 154 12.11 5.83 6.91
CA LEU A 154 10.83 5.99 7.59
C LEU A 154 10.96 6.07 9.12
N GLU A 155 11.98 5.46 9.73
CA GLU A 155 12.28 5.57 11.16
C GLU A 155 12.54 7.02 11.61
N ASP A 156 13.04 7.87 10.71
CA ASP A 156 13.26 9.30 10.94
C ASP A 156 12.03 10.17 10.59
N ILE A 157 10.92 9.56 10.13
CA ILE A 157 9.69 10.27 9.77
C ILE A 157 8.73 10.33 10.96
N HIS A 158 8.35 11.53 11.33
CA HIS A 158 7.37 11.82 12.38
C HIS A 158 6.17 12.60 11.81
N PRO A 159 5.03 12.69 12.54
CA PRO A 159 3.82 13.36 12.04
C PRO A 159 3.99 14.83 11.62
N ALA A 160 5.03 15.52 12.11
CA ALA A 160 5.34 16.90 11.75
C ALA A 160 6.34 17.03 10.58
N SER A 161 6.91 15.91 10.10
CA SER A 161 7.89 15.90 9.01
C SER A 161 7.31 16.54 7.74
N GLN A 162 8.16 17.28 7.03
CA GLN A 162 7.83 17.94 5.76
C GLN A 162 8.47 17.23 4.55
N ASN A 163 9.01 16.03 4.77
CA ASN A 163 9.55 15.20 3.70
C ASN A 163 8.44 14.85 2.70
N ASN A 164 8.78 14.94 1.43
CA ASN A 164 7.86 14.73 0.32
C ASN A 164 8.23 13.48 -0.50
N MET A 165 7.41 13.12 -1.47
CA MET A 165 7.63 11.90 -2.25
C MET A 165 8.93 11.93 -3.08
N ASP A 166 9.47 13.11 -3.45
CA ASP A 166 10.78 13.17 -4.12
C ASP A 166 11.92 12.78 -3.18
N ASP A 167 11.76 12.96 -1.86
CA ASP A 167 12.71 12.45 -0.87
C ASP A 167 12.61 10.92 -0.80
N LEU A 168 11.38 10.39 -0.83
CA LEU A 168 11.14 8.94 -0.85
C LEU A 168 11.74 8.27 -2.10
N PHE A 169 11.69 8.90 -3.27
CA PHE A 169 12.26 8.35 -4.50
C PHE A 169 13.79 8.21 -4.45
N LYS A 170 14.46 8.86 -3.48
CA LYS A 170 15.93 8.89 -3.37
C LYS A 170 16.46 8.00 -2.25
N VAL A 171 15.60 7.29 -1.51
CA VAL A 171 16.00 6.51 -0.32
C VAL A 171 17.03 5.44 -0.62
N CYS A 172 16.98 4.87 -1.82
CA CYS A 172 17.91 3.83 -2.23
C CYS A 172 18.49 4.11 -3.61
N PRO A 173 19.57 4.92 -3.72
CA PRO A 173 20.28 5.06 -4.98
C PRO A 173 20.88 3.72 -5.43
N THR A 174 21.14 3.58 -6.73
CA THR A 174 21.68 2.35 -7.35
C THR A 174 22.94 1.83 -6.66
N SER A 175 23.79 2.71 -6.12
CA SER A 175 24.99 2.33 -5.38
C SER A 175 24.73 1.58 -4.08
N LEU A 176 23.57 1.80 -3.44
CA LEU A 176 23.19 1.17 -2.19
C LEU A 176 22.33 -0.08 -2.43
N CYS A 177 21.34 0.04 -3.31
CA CYS A 177 20.43 -1.05 -3.66
C CYS A 177 21.10 -2.13 -4.52
N VAL A 178 22.10 -1.76 -5.33
CA VAL A 178 22.71 -2.65 -6.33
C VAL A 178 21.67 -3.16 -7.36
N SER A 179 20.57 -2.43 -7.46
CA SER A 179 19.49 -2.46 -8.45
C SER A 179 19.08 -1.00 -8.68
N THR A 180 18.26 -0.72 -9.68
CA THR A 180 17.76 0.63 -9.96
C THR A 180 16.30 0.75 -9.49
N PRO A 181 16.01 1.40 -8.35
CA PRO A 181 14.63 1.65 -7.98
C PRO A 181 13.90 2.51 -9.01
N GLY A 182 12.67 2.12 -9.31
CA GLY A 182 11.78 2.78 -10.25
C GLY A 182 10.65 3.50 -9.54
N HIS A 183 10.11 4.53 -10.18
CA HIS A 183 8.86 5.16 -9.77
C HIS A 183 8.04 5.57 -10.98
N ARG A 184 6.72 5.63 -10.79
CA ARG A 184 5.74 6.04 -11.80
C ARG A 184 4.73 7.00 -11.17
N THR A 185 4.60 8.19 -11.76
CA THR A 185 3.78 9.30 -11.22
C THR A 185 2.80 9.88 -12.23
N ASP A 186 2.79 9.44 -13.49
CA ASP A 186 1.93 9.98 -14.57
C ASP A 186 0.43 9.81 -14.30
N LEU A 187 0.05 8.83 -13.47
CA LEU A 187 -1.34 8.61 -13.04
C LEU A 187 -1.72 9.48 -11.83
N PHE A 188 -0.76 10.13 -11.18
CA PHE A 188 -0.98 10.90 -9.95
C PHE A 188 -1.19 12.38 -10.29
N GLN A 189 -2.27 12.98 -9.79
CA GLN A 189 -2.65 14.35 -10.19
C GLN A 189 -1.76 15.45 -9.59
N ARG A 190 -1.26 15.25 -8.36
CA ARG A 190 -0.41 16.23 -7.67
C ARG A 190 1.05 16.02 -8.04
N ASP A 191 1.81 17.11 -8.08
CA ASP A 191 3.26 17.02 -8.19
C ASP A 191 3.83 16.30 -6.94
N SER A 192 4.75 15.35 -7.15
CA SER A 192 5.33 14.52 -6.08
C SER A 192 6.00 15.34 -4.96
N TRP A 193 6.64 16.46 -5.28
CA TRP A 193 7.25 17.37 -4.30
C TRP A 193 6.24 18.07 -3.38
N ARG A 194 4.94 18.10 -3.74
CA ARG A 194 3.84 18.62 -2.90
C ARG A 194 3.14 17.55 -2.08
N VAL A 195 3.47 16.27 -2.32
CA VAL A 195 2.86 15.13 -1.63
C VAL A 195 3.75 14.79 -0.45
N LEU A 196 3.24 14.96 0.77
CA LEU A 196 3.98 14.62 1.97
C LEU A 196 3.97 13.10 2.18
N ILE A 197 5.07 12.55 2.67
CA ILE A 197 5.15 11.11 3.01
C ILE A 197 4.13 10.77 4.11
N THR A 198 3.87 11.72 5.01
CA THR A 198 2.84 11.61 6.05
C THR A 198 1.42 11.53 5.51
N ASP A 199 1.15 11.84 4.22
CA ASP A 199 -0.16 11.62 3.60
C ASP A 199 -0.48 10.11 3.47
N PHE A 200 0.53 9.23 3.49
CA PHE A 200 0.37 7.77 3.38
C PHE A 200 0.86 7.01 4.61
N PHE A 201 1.92 7.49 5.27
CA PHE A 201 2.53 6.81 6.42
C PHE A 201 2.12 7.44 7.77
N GLY A 202 1.50 8.62 7.76
CA GLY A 202 1.07 9.32 8.96
C GLY A 202 -0.40 9.03 9.30
N SER A 203 -0.72 8.94 10.58
CA SER A 203 -2.11 8.97 11.06
C SER A 203 -2.66 10.40 11.13
N VAL A 204 -2.42 11.21 10.09
CA VAL A 204 -2.80 12.63 10.09
C VAL A 204 -4.22 12.76 9.54
N ARG A 205 -5.21 12.91 10.44
CA ARG A 205 -6.59 13.18 10.04
C ARG A 205 -6.69 14.62 9.51
N LYS A 206 -6.86 14.78 8.20
CA LYS A 206 -7.26 16.07 7.60
C LYS A 206 -8.72 16.35 7.95
N VAL A 207 -8.95 17.23 8.92
CA VAL A 207 -10.31 17.66 9.29
C VAL A 207 -10.81 18.62 8.22
N GLY A 208 -11.75 18.16 7.40
CA GLY A 208 -12.50 19.04 6.50
C GLY A 208 -13.50 19.86 7.32
N ILE A 209 -13.22 21.14 7.52
CA ILE A 209 -14.16 22.07 8.14
C ILE A 209 -15.20 22.42 7.07
N THR A 210 -16.44 21.94 7.23
CA THR A 210 -17.56 22.49 6.47
C THR A 210 -17.99 23.81 7.10
N THR A 211 -18.14 24.85 6.28
CA THR A 211 -18.72 26.13 6.68
C THR A 211 -20.25 26.12 6.61
N ASP A 212 -20.86 25.01 6.19
CA ASP A 212 -22.30 24.88 6.08
C ASP A 212 -22.92 24.80 7.47
N ILE A 213 -23.69 25.83 7.80
CA ILE A 213 -24.46 25.88 9.04
C ILE A 213 -25.61 24.89 8.90
N ILE A 214 -25.48 23.72 9.53
CA ILE A 214 -26.60 22.79 9.71
C ILE A 214 -27.59 23.45 10.66
N LYS A 215 -28.69 23.98 10.11
CA LYS A 215 -29.82 24.46 10.92
C LYS A 215 -30.56 23.26 11.46
N LEU A 216 -30.31 22.92 12.72
CA LEU A 216 -31.12 21.93 13.44
C LEU A 216 -32.46 22.58 13.77
N ASN A 217 -33.54 22.14 13.11
CA ASN A 217 -34.88 22.53 13.47
C ASN A 217 -35.33 21.71 14.70
N PRO A 218 -35.71 22.35 15.81
CA PRO A 218 -36.16 21.65 17.02
C PRO A 218 -37.42 20.80 16.86
N ASN A 219 -38.11 20.92 15.71
CA ASN A 219 -39.36 20.22 15.40
C ASN A 219 -39.20 19.10 14.36
N ASP A 220 -37.98 18.79 13.91
CA ASP A 220 -37.75 17.63 13.06
C ASP A 220 -37.85 16.37 13.93
N THR A 221 -39.08 15.87 14.09
CA THR A 221 -39.35 14.51 14.55
C THR A 221 -38.58 13.55 13.65
N ILE A 222 -37.76 12.70 14.26
CA ILE A 222 -37.12 11.56 13.61
C ILE A 222 -38.26 10.65 13.11
N THR A 223 -38.66 10.83 11.84
CA THR A 223 -39.31 9.75 11.11
C THR A 223 -38.24 8.73 10.80
N GLU A 224 -38.34 7.55 11.42
CA GLU A 224 -37.62 6.37 10.96
C GLU A 224 -37.79 6.26 9.45
N LEU A 225 -36.68 6.26 8.70
CA LEU A 225 -36.72 5.90 7.29
C LEU A 225 -37.22 4.45 7.20
N SER A 226 -38.49 4.27 6.83
CA SER A 226 -38.99 3.00 6.33
C SER A 226 -38.22 2.63 5.05
N PRO A 227 -37.81 1.36 4.89
CA PRO A 227 -37.12 0.93 3.67
C PRO A 227 -38.02 1.09 2.44
N GLU A 228 -37.49 1.69 1.38
CA GLU A 228 -38.18 1.75 0.08
C GLU A 228 -38.47 0.34 -0.46
N PRO A 229 -39.63 0.12 -1.11
CA PRO A 229 -39.96 -1.16 -1.70
C PRO A 229 -39.13 -1.43 -2.97
N GLU A 230 -38.70 -2.67 -3.12
CA GLU A 230 -38.10 -3.21 -4.34
C GLU A 230 -39.02 -2.96 -5.55
N HIS A 231 -38.50 -2.29 -6.57
CA HIS A 231 -39.12 -2.26 -7.88
C HIS A 231 -38.69 -3.50 -8.69
N LEU A 232 -39.70 -4.22 -9.19
CA LEU A 232 -39.59 -5.30 -10.18
C LEU A 232 -38.78 -4.91 -11.41
#